data_AF-A0A7J3LWC1-F1
#
_entry.id   AF-A0A7J3LWC1-F1
#
_cell.length_a   1.000
_cell.length_b   1.000
_cell.length_c   1.000
_cell.angle_alpha   90.00
_cell.angle_beta   90.00
_cell.angle_gamma   90.00
#
_symmetry.space_group_name_H-M   'P 1'
#
loop_
_entity.id
_entity.type
_entity.pdbx_description
1 polymer ?
#
loop_
_entity_poly.entity_id
_entity_poly.type
_entity_poly.pdbx_seq_one_letter_code
_entity_poly.pdbx_strand_id
1 'polypeptide(L)'
;MIKPIQLLPEKLEGRFRIVDVQYWRGSTIRFYTESDLVRLMKERGIGRPSTYAKAISTLFRRGYVIQLPRGYIIPTSLGRKTYEYLYRGYAKYVSEETTRRLEEAMRAVEEGRVSYIDILKELEADIRSIAEYPLVY
;
A
#
# COMPACT_ATOMS: atom_id res chain seq x y z
N MET A 1 -13.81 -40.74 -25.96
CA MET A 1 -12.99 -39.98 -26.94
C MET A 1 -12.95 -38.54 -26.49
N ILE A 2 -11.80 -38.06 -26.00
CA ILE A 2 -11.59 -36.64 -25.70
C ILE A 2 -11.40 -35.94 -27.05
N LYS A 3 -12.22 -34.93 -27.35
CA LYS A 3 -11.99 -34.11 -28.55
C LYS A 3 -10.68 -33.33 -28.36
N PRO A 4 -9.76 -33.37 -29.33
CA PRO A 4 -8.52 -32.59 -29.24
C PRO A 4 -8.86 -31.10 -29.18
N ILE A 5 -8.09 -30.36 -28.37
CA ILE A 5 -8.16 -28.91 -28.30
C ILE A 5 -7.76 -28.36 -29.68
N GLN A 6 -8.72 -27.80 -30.41
CA GLN A 6 -8.45 -27.02 -31.61
C GLN A 6 -7.97 -25.64 -31.17
N LEU A 7 -6.67 -25.42 -31.27
CA LEU A 7 -6.11 -24.08 -31.14
C LEU A 7 -6.55 -23.25 -32.35
N LEU A 8 -7.10 -22.06 -32.09
CA LEU A 8 -7.32 -21.09 -33.14
C LEU A 8 -5.97 -20.71 -33.77
N PRO A 9 -5.93 -20.43 -35.08
CA PRO A 9 -4.72 -19.97 -35.73
C PRO A 9 -4.23 -18.67 -35.08
N GLU A 10 -2.91 -18.49 -35.05
CA GLU A 10 -2.22 -17.36 -34.40
C GLU A 10 -2.62 -16.00 -35.01
N LYS A 11 -3.03 -16.01 -36.27
CA LYS A 11 -3.66 -14.88 -36.95
C LYS A 11 -4.95 -15.32 -37.61
N LEU A 12 -6.00 -14.58 -37.28
CA LEU A 12 -7.31 -14.69 -37.89
C LEU A 12 -7.36 -13.67 -39.04
N GLU A 13 -7.11 -14.12 -40.27
CA GLU A 13 -7.20 -13.28 -41.48
C GLU A 13 -8.63 -13.30 -42.04
N GLY A 14 -9.16 -12.14 -42.46
CA GLY A 14 -10.47 -12.03 -43.12
C GLY A 14 -11.46 -11.09 -42.43
N ARG A 15 -12.73 -11.15 -42.86
CA ARG A 15 -13.84 -10.38 -42.29
C ARG A 15 -14.59 -11.22 -41.26
N PHE A 16 -14.63 -10.75 -40.01
CA PHE A 16 -15.38 -11.40 -38.94
C PHE A 16 -16.77 -10.78 -38.81
N ARG A 17 -17.78 -11.65 -38.68
CA ARG A 17 -19.12 -11.21 -38.27
C ARG A 17 -19.14 -11.18 -36.75
N ILE A 18 -19.46 -10.02 -36.19
CA ILE A 18 -19.73 -9.89 -34.76
C ILE A 18 -20.98 -10.73 -34.46
N VAL A 19 -20.83 -11.75 -33.61
CA VAL A 19 -21.93 -12.66 -33.22
C VAL A 19 -22.67 -12.12 -32.00
N ASP A 20 -21.96 -11.48 -31.07
CA ASP A 20 -22.50 -10.93 -29.85
C ASP A 20 -21.70 -9.68 -29.43
N VAL A 21 -22.37 -8.70 -28.83
CA VAL A 21 -21.74 -7.51 -28.25
C VAL A 21 -22.23 -7.37 -26.82
N GLN A 22 -21.31 -7.54 -25.87
CA GLN A 22 -21.59 -7.31 -24.46
C GLN A 22 -21.07 -5.95 -24.03
N TYR A 23 -22.01 -5.07 -23.65
CA TYR A 23 -21.69 -3.80 -23.03
C TYR A 23 -21.63 -3.97 -21.52
N TRP A 24 -20.50 -3.61 -20.92
CA TRP A 24 -20.39 -3.50 -19.47
C TRP A 24 -19.79 -2.15 -19.10
N ARG A 25 -20.24 -1.59 -17.98
CA ARG A 25 -19.67 -0.38 -17.39
C ARG A 25 -18.97 -0.78 -16.10
N GLY A 26 -17.70 -0.42 -15.99
CA GLY A 26 -16.94 -0.62 -14.77
C GLY A 26 -15.98 0.53 -14.55
N SER A 27 -15.53 0.67 -13.32
CA SER A 27 -14.47 1.61 -12.97
C SER A 27 -13.17 1.23 -13.69
N THR A 28 -12.50 2.21 -14.28
CA THR A 28 -11.13 2.05 -14.81
C THR A 28 -10.13 1.74 -13.68
N ILE A 29 -10.43 2.24 -12.48
CA ILE A 29 -9.59 2.05 -11.28
C ILE A 29 -10.09 0.83 -10.52
N ARG A 30 -9.18 -0.09 -10.22
CA ARG A 30 -9.42 -1.24 -9.33
C ARG A 30 -8.94 -0.91 -7.93
N PHE A 31 -9.65 -1.41 -6.92
CA PHE A 31 -9.17 -1.37 -5.55
C PHE A 31 -7.93 -2.25 -5.38
N TYR A 32 -7.16 -1.98 -4.34
CA TYR A 32 -5.97 -2.76 -4.04
C TYR A 32 -6.34 -4.11 -3.42
N THR A 33 -5.61 -5.15 -3.82
CA THR A 33 -5.52 -6.42 -3.10
C THR A 33 -4.36 -6.40 -2.11
N GLU A 34 -4.25 -7.41 -1.24
CA GLU A 34 -3.10 -7.54 -0.36
C GLU A 34 -1.77 -7.61 -1.15
N SER A 35 -1.75 -8.34 -2.27
CA SER A 35 -0.58 -8.40 -3.15
C SER A 35 -0.23 -7.03 -3.77
N ASP A 36 -1.23 -6.23 -4.12
CA ASP A 36 -0.99 -4.88 -4.61
C ASP A 36 -0.36 -4.02 -3.52
N LEU A 37 -0.90 -4.05 -2.29
CA LEU A 37 -0.35 -3.28 -1.19
C LEU A 37 1.10 -3.68 -0.88
N VAL A 38 1.42 -4.99 -0.85
CA VAL A 38 2.80 -5.47 -0.67
C VAL A 38 3.71 -4.94 -1.78
N ARG A 39 3.24 -5.00 -3.04
CA ARG A 39 3.99 -4.49 -4.19
C ARG A 39 4.23 -2.99 -4.09
N LEU A 40 3.20 -2.20 -3.75
CA LEU A 40 3.33 -0.76 -3.57
C LEU A 40 4.30 -0.42 -2.43
N MET A 41 4.18 -1.07 -1.28
CA MET A 41 5.11 -0.86 -0.15
C MET A 41 6.57 -1.10 -0.57
N LYS A 42 6.81 -2.19 -1.32
CA LYS A 42 8.14 -2.51 -1.86
C LYS A 42 8.64 -1.45 -2.85
N GLU A 43 7.82 -1.07 -3.83
CA GLU A 43 8.16 -0.08 -4.87
C GLU A 43 8.44 1.30 -4.25
N ARG A 44 7.75 1.65 -3.16
CA ARG A 44 7.92 2.92 -2.44
C ARG A 44 9.03 2.90 -1.38
N GLY A 45 9.65 1.75 -1.12
CA GLY A 45 10.67 1.62 -0.10
C GLY A 45 10.14 1.76 1.33
N ILE A 46 8.89 1.36 1.57
CA ILE A 46 8.21 1.46 2.86
C ILE A 46 8.15 0.06 3.49
N GLY A 47 8.84 -0.14 4.61
CA GLY A 47 8.88 -1.43 5.29
C GLY A 47 9.84 -2.44 4.65
N ARG A 48 9.79 -3.69 5.13
CA ARG A 48 10.70 -4.78 4.79
C ARG A 48 9.92 -6.08 4.55
N PRO A 49 10.52 -7.11 3.89
CA PRO A 49 9.84 -8.39 3.65
C PRO A 49 9.25 -9.02 4.91
N SER A 50 9.89 -8.84 6.07
CA SER A 50 9.42 -9.33 7.37
C SER A 50 8.23 -8.54 7.95
N THR A 51 7.93 -7.34 7.45
CA THR A 51 6.94 -6.43 8.06
C THR A 51 5.68 -6.23 7.23
N TYR A 52 5.69 -6.51 5.92
CA TYR A 52 4.54 -6.23 5.04
C TYR A 52 3.24 -6.89 5.51
N ALA A 53 3.25 -8.22 5.69
CA ALA A 53 2.08 -8.96 6.16
C ALA A 53 1.64 -8.50 7.56
N LYS A 54 2.59 -8.13 8.42
CA LYS A 54 2.29 -7.64 9.77
C LYS A 54 1.63 -6.26 9.76
N ALA A 55 2.06 -5.37 8.87
CA ALA A 55 1.46 -4.06 8.69
C ALA A 55 0.01 -4.18 8.19
N ILE A 56 -0.21 -4.94 7.12
CA ILE A 56 -1.53 -5.14 6.52
C ILE A 56 -2.50 -5.81 7.51
N SER A 57 -2.08 -6.91 8.16
CA SER A 57 -2.89 -7.58 9.19
C SER A 57 -3.23 -6.68 10.38
N THR A 58 -2.38 -5.71 10.70
CA THR A 58 -2.66 -4.73 11.75
C THR A 58 -3.76 -3.75 11.34
N LEU A 59 -3.82 -3.35 10.07
CA LEU A 59 -4.92 -2.52 9.55
C LEU A 59 -6.27 -3.24 9.66
N PHE A 60 -6.31 -4.53 9.32
CA PHE A 60 -7.50 -5.37 9.49
C PHE A 60 -7.88 -5.55 10.96
N ARG A 61 -6.92 -5.93 11.81
CA ARG A 61 -7.15 -6.16 13.25
C ARG A 61 -7.69 -4.91 13.95
N ARG A 62 -7.28 -3.72 13.53
CA ARG A 62 -7.76 -2.43 14.07
C ARG A 62 -9.07 -1.94 13.43
N GLY A 63 -9.61 -2.66 12.45
CA GLY A 63 -10.85 -2.28 11.75
C GLY A 63 -10.71 -1.04 10.86
N TYR A 64 -9.49 -0.68 10.46
CA TYR A 64 -9.26 0.46 9.55
C TYR A 64 -9.58 0.12 8.10
N VAL A 65 -9.50 -1.16 7.74
CA VAL A 65 -9.83 -1.67 6.41
C VAL A 65 -10.69 -2.92 6.53
N ILE A 66 -11.45 -3.20 5.46
CA ILE A 66 -12.21 -4.43 5.29
C ILE A 66 -11.94 -5.04 3.91
N GLN A 67 -12.18 -6.33 3.79
CA GLN A 67 -12.05 -7.07 2.55
C GLN A 67 -13.43 -7.26 1.89
N LEU A 68 -13.52 -6.93 0.62
CA LEU A 68 -14.67 -7.13 -0.26
C LEU A 68 -14.53 -8.46 -1.02
N PRO A 69 -15.60 -8.91 -1.72
CA PRO A 69 -15.50 -10.02 -2.66
C PRO A 69 -14.36 -9.81 -3.68
N ARG A 70 -13.76 -10.93 -4.12
CA ARG A 70 -12.57 -10.94 -5.00
C ARG A 70 -11.27 -10.41 -4.35
N GLY A 71 -11.25 -10.24 -3.02
CA GLY A 71 -10.02 -9.93 -2.29
C GLY A 71 -9.63 -8.45 -2.27
N TYR A 72 -10.52 -7.56 -2.70
CA TYR A 72 -10.27 -6.12 -2.68
C TYR A 72 -10.32 -5.57 -1.26
N ILE A 73 -9.44 -4.62 -0.95
CA ILE A 73 -9.32 -3.97 0.34
C ILE A 73 -9.79 -2.53 0.22
N ILE A 74 -10.70 -2.12 1.12
CA ILE A 74 -11.20 -0.74 1.17
C ILE A 74 -11.11 -0.18 2.60
N PRO A 75 -10.92 1.15 2.76
CA PRO A 75 -10.92 1.77 4.08
C PRO A 75 -12.33 1.81 4.66
N THR A 76 -12.42 1.62 5.98
CA THR A 76 -13.66 1.86 6.74
C THR A 76 -13.84 3.34 7.02
N SER A 77 -15.02 3.73 7.52
CA SER A 77 -15.26 5.10 8.01
C SER A 77 -14.27 5.47 9.13
N LEU A 78 -13.97 4.53 10.03
CA LEU A 78 -12.96 4.70 11.07
C LEU A 78 -11.57 4.93 10.46
N GLY A 79 -11.13 4.05 9.55
CA GLY A 79 -9.83 4.17 8.91
C GLY A 79 -9.65 5.51 8.18
N ARG A 80 -10.68 5.96 7.45
CA ARG A 80 -10.66 7.25 6.76
C ARG A 80 -10.54 8.42 7.73
N LYS A 81 -11.39 8.47 8.77
CA LYS A 81 -11.35 9.54 9.78
C LYS A 81 -10.04 9.56 10.55
N THR A 82 -9.50 8.40 10.91
CA THR A 82 -8.19 8.27 11.56
C THR A 82 -7.09 8.82 10.67
N TYR A 83 -7.06 8.42 9.39
CA TYR A 83 -6.06 8.94 8.45
C TYR A 83 -6.20 10.45 8.23
N GLU A 84 -7.42 10.97 8.05
CA GLU A 84 -7.66 12.42 7.88
C GLU A 84 -7.20 13.23 9.08
N TYR A 85 -7.47 12.75 10.29
CA TYR A 85 -7.00 13.40 11.53
C TYR A 85 -5.47 13.45 11.57
N LEU A 86 -4.81 12.31 11.32
CA LEU A 86 -3.35 12.23 11.29
C LEU A 86 -2.75 13.09 10.18
N TYR A 87 -3.36 13.11 9.00
CA TYR A 87 -2.87 13.90 7.88
C TYR A 87 -2.98 15.41 8.17
N ARG A 88 -4.07 15.88 8.77
CA ARG A 88 -4.25 17.31 9.07
C ARG A 88 -3.32 17.81 10.16
N GLY A 89 -3.16 17.05 11.25
CA GLY A 89 -2.34 17.45 12.38
C GLY A 89 -0.86 17.08 12.24
N TYR A 90 -0.55 15.98 11.57
CA TYR A 90 0.74 15.31 11.67
C TYR A 90 1.28 14.85 10.31
N ALA A 91 0.89 15.49 9.19
CA ALA A 91 1.31 15.14 7.82
C ALA A 91 2.80 14.84 7.70
N LYS A 92 3.65 15.68 8.30
CA LYS A 92 5.12 15.53 8.30
C LYS A 92 5.54 14.14 8.81
N TYR A 93 4.87 13.61 9.82
CA TYR A 93 5.27 12.37 10.51
C TYR A 93 4.64 11.11 9.90
N VAL A 94 3.54 11.26 9.14
CA VAL A 94 2.84 10.12 8.51
C VAL A 94 3.08 10.01 7.00
N SER A 95 3.94 10.87 6.44
CA SER A 95 4.23 10.86 5.01
C SER A 95 5.07 9.64 4.59
N GLU A 96 4.93 9.25 3.32
CA GLU A 96 5.77 8.21 2.71
C GLU A 96 7.25 8.60 2.76
N GLU A 97 7.57 9.87 2.51
CA GLU A 97 8.93 10.40 2.49
C GLU A 97 9.63 10.27 3.85
N THR A 98 8.96 10.67 4.93
CA THR A 98 9.49 10.55 6.29
C THR A 98 9.73 9.09 6.65
N THR A 99 8.78 8.21 6.29
CA THR A 99 8.93 6.77 6.51
C THR A 99 10.14 6.21 5.77
N ARG A 100 10.31 6.56 4.49
CA ARG A 100 11.43 6.11 3.67
C ARG A 100 12.78 6.60 4.23
N ARG A 101 12.86 7.88 4.63
CA ARG A 101 14.08 8.46 5.25
C ARG A 101 14.48 7.66 6.50
N LEU A 102 13.51 7.31 7.34
CA LEU A 102 13.78 6.52 8.54
C LEU A 102 14.23 5.10 8.21
N GLU A 103 13.62 4.45 7.21
CA GLU A 103 14.05 3.12 6.72
C GLU A 103 15.49 3.13 6.17
N GLU A 104 15.86 4.19 5.44
CA GLU A 104 17.21 4.38 4.94
C GLU A 104 18.21 4.60 6.08
N ALA A 105 17.86 5.42 7.08
CA ALA A 105 18.68 5.61 8.28
C ALA A 105 18.90 4.29 9.04
N MET A 106 17.83 3.51 9.26
CA MET A 106 17.93 2.20 9.91
C MET A 106 18.80 1.23 9.10
N ARG A 107 18.73 1.25 7.77
CA ARG A 107 19.60 0.44 6.91
C ARG A 107 21.06 0.87 7.00
N ALA A 108 21.32 2.18 7.04
CA ALA A 108 22.69 2.68 7.20
C ALA A 108 23.31 2.27 8.54
N VAL A 109 22.50 2.18 9.61
CA VAL A 109 22.92 1.60 10.90
C VAL A 109 23.22 0.11 10.76
N GLU A 110 22.33 -0.66 10.12
CA GLU A 110 22.51 -2.10 9.87
C GLU A 110 23.80 -2.41 9.09
N GLU A 111 24.16 -1.55 8.13
CA GLU A 111 25.38 -1.64 7.32
C GLU A 111 26.62 -1.05 8.01
N GLY A 112 26.49 -0.52 9.23
CA GLY A 112 27.59 0.09 9.99
C GLY A 112 28.10 1.42 9.43
N ARG A 113 27.33 2.09 8.55
CA ARG A 113 27.72 3.37 7.93
C ARG A 113 27.45 4.58 8.83
N VAL A 114 26.50 4.48 9.75
CA VAL A 114 26.16 5.53 10.72
C VAL A 114 25.99 4.94 12.12
N SER A 115 26.26 5.75 13.13
CA SER A 115 26.06 5.36 14.53
C SER A 115 24.57 5.30 14.87
N TYR A 116 24.15 4.21 15.53
CA TYR A 116 22.78 4.08 16.01
C TYR A 116 22.41 5.19 17.02
N ILE A 117 23.39 5.70 17.78
CA ILE A 117 23.18 6.75 18.78
C ILE A 117 22.75 8.05 18.11
N ASP A 118 23.33 8.37 16.95
CA ASP A 118 23.02 9.61 16.24
C ASP A 118 21.60 9.57 15.68
N ILE A 119 21.20 8.43 15.10
CA ILE A 119 19.82 8.22 14.63
C ILE A 119 18.81 8.29 15.78
N LEU A 120 19.14 7.73 16.96
CA LEU A 120 18.26 7.82 18.13
C LEU A 120 18.07 9.25 18.62
N LYS A 121 19.11 10.08 18.60
CA LYS A 121 19.00 11.51 18.96
C LYS A 121 18.12 12.28 17.99
N GLU A 122 18.26 12.03 16.70
CA GLU A 122 17.38 12.63 15.67
C GLU A 122 15.93 12.22 15.88
N LEU A 123 15.67 10.93 16.11
CA LEU A 123 14.34 10.41 16.36
C LEU A 123 13.72 10.97 17.65
N GLU A 124 14.52 11.11 18.71
CA GLU A 124 14.07 11.71 19.96
C GLU A 124 13.62 13.17 19.74
N ALA A 125 14.38 13.95 18.97
CA ALA A 125 14.02 15.32 18.64
C ALA A 125 12.72 15.38 17.82
N ASP A 126 12.57 14.52 16.81
CA ASP A 126 11.34 14.40 16.03
C ASP A 126 10.14 14.05 16.94
N ILE A 127 10.28 13.09 17.85
CA ILE A 127 9.20 12.69 18.78
C ILE A 127 8.82 13.82 19.74
N ARG A 128 9.79 14.53 20.32
CA ARG A 128 9.50 15.67 21.21
C ARG A 128 8.71 16.75 20.48
N SER A 129 9.04 17.02 19.22
CA SER A 129 8.30 17.99 18.40
C SER A 129 6.86 17.56 18.09
N ILE A 130 6.54 16.26 18.11
CA ILE A 130 5.16 15.76 18.01
C ILE A 130 4.38 16.04 19.30
N ALA A 131 5.00 15.89 20.47
CA ALA A 131 4.34 16.12 21.76
C ALA A 131 3.95 17.59 21.97
N GLU A 132 4.69 18.51 21.36
CA GLU A 132 4.44 19.95 21.39
C GLU A 132 3.45 20.41 20.32
N TYR A 133 3.02 19.52 19.41
CA TYR A 133 2.11 19.88 18.34
C TYR A 133 0.73 20.24 18.89
N PRO A 134 0.20 21.45 18.64
CA PRO A 134 -1.07 21.85 19.19
C PRO A 134 -2.18 20.95 18.64
N LEU A 135 -3.00 20.38 19.53
CA LEU A 135 -4.20 19.66 19.14
C LEU A 135 -5.16 20.67 18.51
N VAL A 136 -5.16 20.73 17.17
CA VAL A 136 -6.15 21.50 16.41
C VAL A 136 -7.46 20.73 16.50
N TYR A 137 -8.37 21.20 17.36
CA TYR A 137 -9.74 20.73 17.48
C TYR A 137 -10.63 21.33 16.39
#